data_AF-C8BNC3-F1
#
_entry.id   AF-C8BNC3-F1
#
_cell.length_a   1.000
_cell.length_b   1.000
_cell.length_c   1.000
_cell.angle_alpha   90.00
_cell.angle_beta   90.00
_cell.angle_gamma   90.00
#
_symmetry.space_group_name_H-M   'P 1'
#
loop_
_entity.id
_entity.type
_entity.pdbx_description
1 polymer ?
#
loop_
_entity_poly.entity_id
_entity_poly.type
_entity_poly.pdbx_seq_one_letter_code
_entity_poly.pdbx_strand_id
1 'polypeptide(L)'
;MFGLEDLPFPVKLLIAIVFDLVDALNIVPGIGDIVETPINALVAYTLTGNPLAAVANGVDGLVPAPFDVFPTATLAVIADHMGWI
;
A
#
# COMPACT_ATOMS: atom_id res chain seq x y z
N MET A 1 12.90 -9.29 5.14
CA MET A 1 12.93 -8.06 5.92
C MET A 1 13.72 -7.06 5.12
N PHE A 2 13.05 -6.01 4.63
CA PHE A 2 13.60 -5.09 3.61
C PHE A 2 14.22 -3.84 4.25
N GLY A 3 14.10 -3.71 5.58
CA GLY A 3 14.63 -2.60 6.39
C GLY A 3 13.75 -1.35 6.37
N LEU A 4 12.62 -1.38 5.65
CA LEU A 4 11.66 -0.28 5.59
C LEU A 4 10.67 -0.35 6.78
N GLU A 5 10.41 -1.54 7.28
CA GLU A 5 9.57 -1.81 8.45
C GLU A 5 10.14 -1.19 9.74
N ASP A 6 11.46 -1.06 9.82
CA ASP A 6 12.23 -0.53 10.95
C ASP A 6 12.33 1.01 10.95
N LEU A 7 11.85 1.66 9.89
CA LEU A 7 11.89 3.12 9.81
C LEU A 7 10.95 3.76 10.84
N PRO A 8 11.27 4.99 11.32
CA PRO A 8 10.38 5.73 12.20
C PRO A 8 9.00 5.90 11.57
N PHE A 9 7.94 5.78 12.36
CA PHE A 9 6.55 5.87 11.89
C PHE A 9 6.27 7.04 10.93
N PRO A 10 6.72 8.29 11.19
CA PRO A 10 6.49 9.40 10.27
C PRO A 10 7.07 9.18 8.87
N VAL A 11 8.20 8.48 8.77
CA VAL A 11 8.85 8.17 7.49
C VAL A 11 8.03 7.12 6.74
N LYS A 12 7.60 6.06 7.43
CA LYS A 12 6.74 5.01 6.85
C LYS A 12 5.43 5.61 6.33
N LEU A 13 4.83 6.49 7.13
CA LEU A 13 3.58 7.16 6.78
C LEU A 13 3.74 8.07 5.55
N LEU A 14 4.86 8.81 5.46
CA LEU A 14 5.13 9.65 4.30
C LEU A 14 5.30 8.81 3.02
N ILE A 15 6.04 7.69 3.10
CA ILE A 15 6.22 6.77 1.96
C ILE A 15 4.85 6.22 1.52
N ALA A 16 4.02 5.78 2.48
CA ALA A 16 2.70 5.24 2.20
C ALA A 16 1.77 6.26 1.52
N ILE A 17 1.75 7.51 2.01
CA ILE A 17 0.96 8.58 1.39
C ILE A 17 1.42 8.87 -0.04
N VAL A 18 2.74 8.94 -0.27
CA VAL A 18 3.28 9.16 -1.62
C VAL A 18 2.90 8.01 -2.54
N PHE A 19 2.92 6.78 -2.04
CA PHE A 19 2.53 5.60 -2.80
C PHE A 19 1.04 5.63 -3.19
N ASP A 20 0.14 5.84 -2.23
CA ASP A 20 -1.30 5.95 -2.49
C ASP A 20 -1.62 7.10 -3.47
N LEU A 21 -0.85 8.20 -3.43
CA LEU A 21 -1.01 9.30 -4.40
C LEU A 21 -0.56 8.91 -5.81
N VAL A 22 0.47 8.07 -5.94
CA VAL A 22 0.91 7.57 -7.25
C VAL A 22 -0.10 6.58 -7.82
N ASP A 23 -0.62 5.69 -6.97
CA ASP A 23 -1.66 4.70 -7.30
C ASP A 23 -2.95 5.38 -7.75
N ALA A 24 -3.45 6.36 -6.97
CA ALA A 24 -4.63 7.14 -7.30
C ALA A 24 -4.49 7.98 -8.59
N LEU A 25 -3.26 8.20 -9.07
CA LEU A 25 -2.99 8.87 -10.35
C LEU A 25 -2.91 7.89 -11.53
N ASN A 26 -3.08 6.58 -11.34
CA ASN A 26 -2.95 5.61 -12.41
C ASN A 26 -4.07 5.77 -13.48
N ILE A 27 -3.71 6.34 -14.63
CA ILE A 27 -4.64 6.79 -15.69
C ILE A 27 -4.98 5.65 -16.67
N VAL A 28 -4.41 4.44 -16.52
CA VAL A 28 -4.56 3.33 -17.49
C VAL A 28 -5.22 2.10 -16.84
N PRO A 29 -6.57 2.00 -16.89
CA PRO A 29 -7.30 0.88 -16.30
C PRO A 29 -6.95 -0.48 -16.93
N GLY A 30 -6.88 -1.52 -16.11
CA GLY A 30 -6.91 -2.93 -16.53
C GLY A 30 -5.56 -3.62 -16.74
N ILE A 31 -4.58 -2.98 -17.38
CA ILE A 31 -3.20 -3.51 -17.45
C ILE A 31 -2.34 -3.00 -16.28
N GLY A 32 -2.59 -1.76 -15.83
CA GLY A 32 -1.99 -1.21 -14.61
C GLY A 32 -2.31 -2.08 -13.40
N ASP A 33 -3.60 -2.38 -13.21
CA ASP A 33 -4.17 -3.08 -12.05
C ASP A 33 -3.52 -4.46 -11.78
N ILE A 34 -3.24 -5.25 -12.83
CA ILE A 34 -2.62 -6.58 -12.69
C ILE A 34 -1.15 -6.48 -12.26
N VAL A 35 -0.45 -5.43 -12.68
CA VAL A 35 0.95 -5.17 -12.32
C VAL A 35 1.05 -4.43 -10.98
N GLU A 36 0.06 -3.60 -10.64
CA GLU A 36 -0.06 -2.89 -9.37
C GLU A 36 -0.34 -3.83 -8.21
N THR A 37 -1.22 -4.82 -8.39
CA THR A 37 -1.51 -5.83 -7.36
C THR A 37 -0.26 -6.36 -6.63
N PRO A 38 0.77 -6.91 -7.30
CA PRO A 38 1.99 -7.37 -6.62
C PRO A 38 2.87 -6.23 -6.09
N ILE A 39 2.84 -5.04 -6.68
CA ILE A 39 3.61 -3.88 -6.22
C ILE A 39 2.99 -3.32 -4.94
N ASN A 40 1.69 -3.11 -4.90
CA ASN A 40 0.93 -2.61 -3.75
C ASN A 40 1.08 -3.58 -2.56
N ALA A 41 0.95 -4.88 -2.82
CA ALA A 41 1.19 -5.92 -1.82
C ALA A 41 2.63 -5.88 -1.27
N LEU A 42 3.63 -5.74 -2.15
CA LEU A 42 5.03 -5.69 -1.76
C LEU A 42 5.33 -4.45 -0.91
N VAL A 43 4.89 -3.27 -1.35
CA VAL A 43 5.13 -2.01 -0.65
C VAL A 43 4.53 -2.06 0.74
N ALA A 44 3.27 -2.48 0.87
CA ALA A 44 2.62 -2.62 2.17
C ALA A 44 3.34 -3.62 3.09
N TYR A 45 3.75 -4.77 2.55
CA TYR A 45 4.54 -5.74 3.31
C TYR A 45 5.88 -5.14 3.75
N THR A 46 6.56 -4.40 2.89
CA THR A 46 7.88 -3.82 3.23
C THR A 46 7.78 -2.73 4.30
N LEU A 47 6.67 -1.99 4.36
CA LEU A 47 6.48 -0.90 5.33
C LEU A 47 6.00 -1.41 6.70
N THR A 48 5.34 -2.56 6.75
CA THR A 48 4.71 -3.08 7.98
C THR A 48 5.35 -4.38 8.49
N GLY A 49 6.02 -5.14 7.62
CA GLY A 49 6.41 -6.52 7.90
C GLY A 49 5.22 -7.48 8.02
N ASN A 50 4.01 -7.05 7.67
CA ASN A 50 2.78 -7.76 7.97
C ASN A 50 2.13 -8.37 6.72
N PRO A 51 1.91 -9.70 6.68
CA PRO A 51 1.27 -10.35 5.53
C PRO A 51 -0.19 -9.92 5.31
N LEU A 52 -0.91 -9.47 6.35
CA LEU A 52 -2.28 -8.96 6.21
C LEU A 52 -2.30 -7.62 5.46
N ALA A 53 -1.33 -6.74 5.73
CA ALA A 53 -1.15 -5.50 4.99
C ALA A 53 -0.89 -5.77 3.51
N ALA A 54 -0.06 -6.78 3.21
CA ALA A 54 0.24 -7.22 1.85
C ALA A 54 -1.02 -7.69 1.10
N VAL A 55 -1.85 -8.51 1.74
CA VAL A 55 -3.08 -9.01 1.14
C VAL A 55 -4.08 -7.87 0.91
N ALA A 56 -4.28 -7.00 1.90
CA ALA A 56 -5.21 -5.88 1.78
C ALA A 56 -4.82 -4.94 0.62
N ASN A 57 -3.55 -4.58 0.52
CA ASN A 57 -3.06 -3.71 -0.56
C ASN A 57 -3.02 -4.41 -1.93
N GLY A 58 -2.77 -5.71 -1.96
CA GLY A 58 -2.88 -6.48 -3.20
C GLY A 58 -4.32 -6.55 -3.71
N VAL A 59 -5.31 -6.69 -2.82
CA VAL A 59 -6.73 -6.64 -3.20
C VAL A 59 -7.13 -5.25 -3.68
N ASP A 60 -6.57 -4.20 -3.07
CA ASP A 60 -6.79 -2.82 -3.49
C ASP A 60 -6.31 -2.56 -4.92
N GLY A 61 -5.13 -3.07 -5.29
CA GLY A 61 -4.63 -2.97 -6.67
C GLY A 61 -5.46 -3.72 -7.73
N LEU A 62 -6.52 -4.45 -7.34
CA LEU A 62 -7.50 -5.03 -8.27
C LEU A 62 -8.73 -4.13 -8.45
N VAL A 63 -8.84 -3.04 -7.70
CA VAL A 63 -9.92 -2.07 -7.81
C VAL A 63 -9.63 -1.20 -9.03
N PRO A 64 -10.50 -1.16 -10.04
CA PRO A 64 -10.25 -0.35 -11.22
C PRO A 64 -10.53 1.13 -10.93
N ALA A 65 -9.75 2.01 -11.55
CA ALA A 65 -10.07 3.44 -11.61
C ALA A 65 -11.51 3.67 -12.14
N PRO A 66 -12.29 4.64 -11.60
CA PRO A 66 -11.91 5.67 -10.63
C PRO A 66 -12.22 5.29 -9.16
N PHE A 67 -12.52 4.02 -8.88
CA PHE A 67 -12.85 3.58 -7.51
C PHE A 67 -11.61 3.34 -6.66
N ASP A 68 -10.45 3.33 -7.31
CA ASP A 68 -9.11 3.20 -6.75
C ASP A 68 -8.61 4.54 -6.18
N VAL A 69 -9.24 4.95 -5.08
CA VAL A 69 -8.88 6.16 -4.32
C VAL A 69 -8.71 5.85 -2.83
N PHE A 70 -8.70 4.56 -2.49
CA PHE A 70 -8.53 4.12 -1.12
C PHE A 70 -7.05 4.24 -0.73
N PRO A 71 -6.71 5.00 0.33
CA PRO A 71 -5.32 5.15 0.76
C PRO A 71 -4.88 3.92 1.57
N THR A 72 -4.87 2.75 0.94
CA THR A 72 -4.76 1.46 1.62
C THR A 72 -3.38 1.23 2.19
N ALA A 73 -2.31 1.76 1.57
CA ALA A 73 -0.97 1.67 2.13
C ALA A 73 -0.86 2.55 3.39
N THR A 74 -1.44 3.75 3.35
CA THR A 74 -1.49 4.67 4.50
C THR A 74 -2.26 4.04 5.66
N LEU A 75 -3.42 3.44 5.40
CA LEU A 75 -4.22 2.77 6.42
C LEU A 75 -3.48 1.56 7.01
N ALA A 76 -2.77 0.78 6.19
CA ALA A 76 -1.98 -0.34 6.67
C ALA A 76 -0.85 0.10 7.62
N VAL A 77 -0.12 1.17 7.29
CA VAL A 77 0.94 1.71 8.18
C VAL A 77 0.37 2.25 9.49
N ILE A 78 -0.80 2.90 9.46
CA ILE A 78 -1.47 3.36 10.68
C ILE A 78 -1.93 2.17 11.52
N ALA A 79 -2.58 1.18 10.91
CA ALA A 79 -3.08 0.00 11.60
C ALA A 79 -1.95 -0.81 12.26
N ASP A 80 -0.83 -0.99 11.56
CA ASP A 80 0.39 -1.62 12.08
C ASP A 80 0.96 -0.83 13.28
N HIS A 81 1.05 0.50 13.17
CA HIS A 81 1.53 1.33 14.27
C HIS A 81 0.63 1.29 15.52
N MET A 82 -0.68 1.12 15.31
CA MET A 82 -1.67 0.97 16.39
C MET A 82 -1.75 -0.46 16.95
N GLY A 83 -1.03 -1.42 16.35
CA GLY A 83 -1.07 -2.83 16.74
C GLY A 83 -2.40 -3.53 16.44
N TRP A 84 -3.14 -3.06 15.42
CA TRP A 84 -4.40 -3.66 14.99
C TRP A 84 -4.20 -4.84 14.05
N ILE A 85 -3.07 -4.85 13.34
CA ILE A 85 -2.64 -5.94 12.47
C ILE A 85 -1.24 -6.37 12.87
#